data_AF-A0AAW9RDQ2-F1
#
_entry.id   AF-A0AAW9RDQ2-F1
#
_cell.length_a   1.000
_cell.length_b   1.000
_cell.length_c   1.000
_cell.angle_alpha   90.00
_cell.angle_beta   90.00
_cell.angle_gamma   90.00
#
_symmetry.space_group_name_H-M   'P 1'
#
loop_
_entity.id
_entity.type
_entity.pdbx_description
1 polymer ?
#
loop_
_entity_poly.entity_id
_entity_poly.type
_entity_poly.pdbx_seq_one_letter_code
_entity_poly.pdbx_strand_id
1 'polypeptide(L)'
;MMPSSDERLYMSANGVRQPIGPDDSDIRSYHESLIRADYERCHPDDSFEDLKHRARFSKEDQGLLRDWMAVAAERARQQQKDAAPEIRRPPIAA
;
A
#
# COMPACT_ATOMS: atom_id res chain seq x y z
N MET A 1 -23.90 -1.84 -6.33
CA MET A 1 -23.37 -0.76 -5.49
C MET A 1 -21.97 -0.47 -5.99
N MET A 2 -21.77 0.64 -6.71
CA MET A 2 -20.45 1.00 -7.23
C MET A 2 -19.57 1.36 -6.03
N PRO A 3 -18.36 0.77 -5.84
CA PRO A 3 -17.43 1.35 -4.89
C PRO A 3 -17.13 2.76 -5.37
N SER A 4 -17.41 3.77 -4.55
CA SER A 4 -17.13 5.17 -4.85
C SER A 4 -15.68 5.31 -5.28
N SER A 5 -15.46 5.39 -6.59
CA SER A 5 -14.22 5.84 -7.16
C SER A 5 -13.95 7.24 -6.61
N ASP A 6 -12.69 7.48 -6.22
CA ASP A 6 -12.13 8.78 -5.88
C ASP A 6 -12.11 9.20 -4.39
N GLU A 7 -11.70 8.29 -3.50
CA GLU A 7 -10.84 8.70 -2.37
C GLU A 7 -9.36 8.65 -2.77
N ARG A 8 -9.06 9.11 -3.99
CA ARG A 8 -7.70 9.13 -4.49
C ARG A 8 -6.98 10.32 -3.88
N LEU A 9 -6.02 10.04 -3.01
CA LEU A 9 -5.21 11.08 -2.39
C LEU A 9 -4.06 11.45 -3.32
N TYR A 10 -3.81 12.75 -3.45
CA TYR A 10 -2.75 13.30 -4.28
C TYR A 10 -1.78 14.09 -3.41
N MET A 11 -0.49 13.84 -3.61
CA MET A 11 0.58 14.63 -3.01
C MET A 11 0.98 15.75 -3.96
N SER A 12 1.00 16.99 -3.47
CA SER A 12 1.51 18.12 -4.26
C SER A 12 3.02 18.27 -4.04
N ALA A 13 3.82 17.65 -4.90
CA ALA A 13 5.28 17.64 -4.85
C ALA A 13 5.86 18.46 -6.02
N ASN A 14 6.74 19.42 -5.74
CA ASN A 14 7.44 20.22 -6.76
C ASN A 14 6.52 20.91 -7.79
N GLY A 15 5.32 21.33 -7.37
CA GLY A 15 4.33 21.96 -8.26
C GLY A 15 3.47 20.98 -9.08
N VAL A 16 3.67 19.66 -8.92
CA VAL A 16 2.91 18.62 -9.62
C VAL A 16 2.08 17.80 -8.61
N ARG A 17 0.82 17.48 -8.96
CA ARG A 17 0.01 16.53 -8.19
C ARG A 17 0.36 15.11 -8.62
N GLN A 18 0.92 14.33 -7.69
CA GLN A 18 1.22 12.92 -7.88
C GLN A 18 0.20 12.06 -7.14
N PRO A 19 -0.35 10.99 -7.74
CA PRO A 19 -1.23 10.09 -7.03
C PRO A 19 -0.46 9.32 -5.94
N ILE A 20 -1.07 9.18 -4.77
CA ILE A 20 -0.53 8.40 -3.67
C ILE A 20 -1.05 6.96 -3.82
N GLY A 21 -0.14 6.03 -4.12
CA GLY A 21 -0.46 4.61 -4.33
C GLY A 21 -0.88 4.26 -5.76
N PRO A 22 -1.28 2.99 -6.00
CA PRO A 22 -1.67 2.49 -7.32
C PRO A 22 -2.99 3.11 -7.79
N ASP A 23 -3.14 3.19 -9.13
CA ASP A 23 -4.32 3.72 -9.80
C ASP A 23 -5.57 2.88 -9.47
N ASP A 24 -5.39 1.56 -9.52
CA ASP A 24 -6.41 0.55 -9.34
C ASP A 24 -6.90 0.46 -7.88
N SER A 25 -8.21 0.51 -7.66
CA SER A 25 -8.82 0.53 -6.33
C SER A 25 -8.62 -0.78 -5.59
N ASP A 26 -8.71 -1.93 -6.27
CA ASP A 26 -8.56 -3.24 -5.65
C ASP A 26 -7.12 -3.47 -5.19
N ILE A 27 -6.14 -3.08 -6.03
CA ILE A 27 -4.72 -3.12 -5.67
C ILE A 27 -4.43 -2.17 -4.51
N ARG A 28 -5.07 -0.99 -4.49
CA ARG A 28 -4.92 -0.03 -3.38
C ARG A 28 -5.43 -0.61 -2.07
N SER A 29 -6.65 -1.15 -2.04
CA SER A 29 -7.22 -1.74 -0.83
C SER A 29 -6.44 -2.97 -0.34
N TYR A 30 -5.89 -3.77 -1.26
CA TYR A 30 -4.95 -4.84 -0.91
C TYR A 30 -3.67 -4.27 -0.27
N HIS A 31 -3.04 -3.26 -0.88
CA HIS A 31 -1.87 -2.60 -0.31
C HIS A 31 -2.18 -1.99 1.06
N GLU A 32 -3.27 -1.25 1.21
CA GLU A 32 -3.73 -0.66 2.48
C GLU A 32 -3.89 -1.73 3.56
N SER A 33 -4.44 -2.89 3.21
CA SER A 33 -4.58 -4.02 4.15
C SER A 33 -3.24 -4.59 4.59
N LEU A 34 -2.22 -4.63 3.71
CA LEU A 34 -0.88 -5.10 4.04
C LEU A 34 -0.16 -4.17 5.03
N ILE A 35 -0.36 -2.86 4.90
CA ILE A 35 0.33 -1.86 5.74
C ILE A 35 -0.46 -1.44 6.96
N ARG A 36 -1.79 -1.61 6.98
CA ARG A 36 -2.63 -1.23 8.13
C ARG A 36 -2.12 -1.89 9.41
N ALA A 37 -1.87 -3.21 9.36
CA ALA A 37 -1.36 -3.95 10.50
C ALA A 37 0.06 -3.49 10.95
N ASP A 38 0.93 -3.11 10.02
CA ASP A 38 2.26 -2.60 10.36
C ASP A 38 2.21 -1.16 10.90
N TYR A 39 1.34 -0.32 10.34
CA TYR A 39 1.13 1.05 10.79
C TYR A 39 0.62 1.06 12.22
N GLU A 40 -0.46 0.32 12.51
CA GLU A 40 -1.06 0.23 13.84
C GLU A 40 -0.09 -0.39 14.86
N ARG A 41 0.81 -1.27 14.43
CA ARG A 41 1.86 -1.83 15.30
C ARG A 41 2.91 -0.79 15.67
N CYS A 42 3.28 0.10 14.74
CA CYS A 42 4.23 1.19 15.00
C CYS A 42 3.57 2.39 15.71
N HIS A 43 2.27 2.58 15.49
CA HIS A 43 1.48 3.68 16.02
C HIS A 43 0.22 3.15 16.71
N PRO A 44 0.33 2.62 17.94
CA PRO A 44 -0.82 2.04 18.64
C PRO A 44 -1.91 3.07 19.01
N ASP A 45 -1.56 4.36 19.02
CA ASP A 45 -2.49 5.48 19.29
C ASP A 45 -3.08 6.08 18.01
N ASP A 46 -2.53 5.74 16.83
CA ASP A 46 -2.90 6.34 15.56
C ASP A 46 -3.39 5.29 14.57
N SER A 47 -4.47 5.58 13.87
CA SER A 47 -5.06 4.64 12.90
C SER A 47 -4.64 5.00 11.48
N PHE A 48 -4.51 3.99 10.63
CA PHE A 48 -4.21 4.22 9.21
C PHE A 48 -5.29 5.08 8.52
N GLU A 49 -6.55 4.96 8.97
CA GLU A 49 -7.63 5.84 8.52
C GLU A 49 -7.41 7.29 8.95
N ASP A 50 -6.94 7.54 10.18
CA ASP A 50 -6.62 8.91 10.64
C ASP A 50 -5.51 9.52 9.78
N LEU A 51 -4.44 8.76 9.50
CA LEU A 51 -3.39 9.18 8.58
C LEU A 51 -3.95 9.60 7.21
N LYS A 52 -4.87 8.84 6.62
CA LYS A 52 -5.52 9.20 5.36
C LYS A 52 -6.31 10.50 5.47
N HIS A 53 -7.04 10.67 6.57
CA HIS A 53 -7.77 11.90 6.85
C HIS A 53 -6.83 13.11 6.97
N ARG A 54 -5.70 12.98 7.69
CA ARG A 54 -4.70 14.06 7.84
C ARG A 54 -3.92 14.35 6.55
N ALA A 55 -3.63 13.32 5.75
CA ALA A 55 -2.98 13.44 4.44
C ALA A 55 -3.79 14.29 3.44
N ARG A 56 -5.08 14.55 3.69
CA ARG A 56 -5.84 15.52 2.87
C ARG A 56 -5.35 16.95 3.05
N PHE A 57 -4.83 17.29 4.23
CA PHE A 57 -4.51 18.67 4.61
C PHE A 57 -3.01 18.93 4.74
N SER A 58 -2.24 17.92 5.12
CA SER A 58 -0.83 18.04 5.45
C SER A 58 0.06 17.38 4.42
N LYS A 59 1.04 18.13 3.89
CA LYS A 59 2.05 17.59 2.97
C LYS A 59 2.97 16.57 3.64
N GLU A 60 3.20 16.71 4.94
CA GLU A 60 4.00 15.75 5.72
C GLU A 60 3.26 14.41 5.79
N ASP A 61 1.97 14.43 6.12
CA ASP A 61 1.14 13.22 6.15
C ASP A 61 0.94 12.63 4.74
N GLN A 62 0.89 13.45 3.68
CA GLN A 62 0.92 12.96 2.29
C GLN A 62 2.22 12.20 1.97
N GLY A 63 3.36 12.73 2.42
CA GLY A 63 4.65 12.08 2.29
C GLY A 63 4.70 10.76 3.04
N LEU A 64 4.19 10.74 4.27
CA LEU A 64 4.12 9.55 5.11
C LEU A 64 3.24 8.48 4.48
N LEU A 65 2.03 8.84 4.01
CA LEU A 65 1.13 7.91 3.32
C LEU A 65 1.77 7.35 2.05
N ARG A 66 2.49 8.17 1.27
CA ARG A 66 3.22 7.71 0.09
C ARG A 66 4.29 6.68 0.43
N ASP A 67 5.07 6.92 1.49
CA ASP A 67 6.14 6.02 1.90
C ASP A 67 5.57 4.66 2.33
N TRP A 68 4.50 4.67 3.12
CA TRP A 68 3.77 3.45 3.48
C TRP A 68 3.22 2.70 2.27
N MET A 69 2.65 3.40 1.27
CA MET A 69 2.20 2.74 0.04
C MET A 69 3.35 2.13 -0.76
N ALA A 70 4.57 2.67 -0.67
CA ALA A 70 5.75 2.06 -1.27
C ALA A 70 6.18 0.79 -0.52
N VAL A 71 6.11 0.79 0.82
CA VAL A 71 6.33 -0.41 1.65
C VAL A 71 5.31 -1.50 1.31
N ALA A 72 4.03 -1.13 1.12
CA ALA A 72 2.98 -2.05 0.70
C ALA A 72 3.32 -2.72 -0.65
N ALA A 73 3.80 -1.94 -1.62
CA ALA A 73 4.18 -2.44 -2.93
C ALA A 73 5.35 -3.43 -2.87
N GLU A 74 6.35 -3.15 -2.04
CA GLU A 74 7.48 -4.07 -1.86
C GLU A 74 7.04 -5.36 -1.15
N ARG A 75 6.14 -5.26 -0.16
CA ARG A 75 5.55 -6.43 0.49
C ARG A 75 4.69 -7.26 -0.45
N ALA A 76 3.87 -6.64 -1.28
CA ALA A 76 3.08 -7.34 -2.30
C ALA A 76 3.99 -8.10 -3.29
N ARG A 77 5.12 -7.48 -3.69
CA ARG A 77 6.14 -8.14 -4.52
C ARG A 77 6.80 -9.31 -3.78
N GLN A 78 7.11 -9.15 -2.50
CA GLN A 78 7.71 -10.22 -1.70
C GLN A 78 6.74 -11.38 -1.49
N GLN A 79 5.47 -11.12 -1.19
CA GLN A 79 4.44 -12.16 -1.11
C GLN A 79 4.24 -12.89 -2.44
N GLN A 80 4.32 -12.21 -3.58
CA GLN A 80 4.29 -12.90 -4.89
C GLN A 80 5.51 -13.80 -5.10
N LYS A 81 6.69 -13.43 -4.58
CA LYS A 81 7.89 -14.28 -4.62
C LYS A 81 7.78 -15.46 -3.66
N ASP A 82 7.26 -15.25 -2.46
CA ASP A 82 7.03 -16.29 -1.43
C ASP A 82 5.82 -17.20 -1.72
N ALA A 83 4.89 -16.77 -2.59
CA ALA A 83 3.87 -17.66 -3.16
C ALA A 83 4.43 -18.54 -4.28
N ALA A 84 5.66 -18.26 -4.74
CA ALA A 84 6.37 -19.03 -5.75
C ALA A 84 7.66 -19.71 -5.21
N PRO A 85 7.57 -20.61 -4.22
CA PRO A 85 8.59 -21.64 -4.07
C PRO A 85 7.99 -23.04 -4.25
N GLU A 86 8.77 -23.91 -4.87
CA GLU A 86 8.62 -25.37 -4.88
C GLU A 86 7.72 -26.02 -5.96
N ILE A 87 7.98 -25.75 -7.25
CA ILE A 87 7.78 -26.78 -8.29
C ILE A 87 9.04 -26.91 -9.14
N ARG A 88 10.16 -27.26 -8.50
CA ARG A 88 11.41 -27.63 -9.18
C ARG A 88 12.11 -28.78 -8.46
N ARG A 89 11.43 -29.92 -8.33
CA ARG A 89 12.11 -31.19 -8.07
C ARG A 89 11.72 -32.16 -9.19
N PRO A 90 12.61 -32.45 -10.16
CA PRO A 90 12.31 -33.48 -11.15
C PRO A 90 12.27 -34.83 -10.43
N PRO A 91 11.31 -35.73 -10.76
CA PRO A 91 11.39 -37.10 -10.28
C PRO A 91 12.62 -37.74 -10.91
N ILE A 92 13.50 -38.24 -10.05
CA ILE A 92 14.62 -39.09 -10.45
C ILE A 92 14.01 -40.33 -11.11
N ALA A 93 14.19 -40.45 -12.42
CA ALA A 93 13.84 -41.66 -13.15
C ALA A 93 14.76 -42.79 -12.68
N ALA A 94 14.16 -43.87 -12.15
CA ALA A 94 14.81 -45.13 -11.83
C ALA A 94 14.07 -46.26 -12.55
#